data_AF-A0A830B8W6-F1
#
_entry.id   AF-A0A830B8W6-F1
#
_cell.length_a   1.000
_cell.length_b   1.000
_cell.length_c   1.000
_cell.angle_alpha   90.00
_cell.angle_beta   90.00
_cell.angle_gamma   90.00
#
_symmetry.space_group_name_H-M   'P 1'
#
loop_
_entity.id
_entity.type
_entity.pdbx_description
1 polymer ?
#
loop_
_entity_poly.entity_id
_entity_poly.type
_entity_poly.pdbx_seq_one_letter_code
_entity_poly.pdbx_strand_id
1 'polypeptide(L)'
;MPLSETKPPGNFLTGFGFYEPFWLIDIANICITIHLIGAYQVFAQPIFGFVEKHCLHIWPENKFITTEHAVKIPMLRLVWRTTYVIVTSVVAMIFPFFNDFLGLIGAASFYPLTVYFPIEIHIAQAKIPKYSFIWIWLKILSWACLIVSLIAAAGSIQGLAHDVKTYKPFKTQ
;
A
#
# COMPACT_ATOMS: atom_id res chain seq x y z
N MET A 1 40.79 5.86 0.53
CA MET A 1 40.08 4.82 -0.24
C MET A 1 40.06 3.56 0.62
N PRO A 2 38.90 3.28 1.23
CA PRO A 2 38.25 1.99 1.03
C PRO A 2 36.84 2.22 0.48
N LEU A 3 36.44 1.38 -0.47
CA LEU A 3 35.14 1.43 -1.14
C LEU A 3 34.09 0.92 -0.16
N SER A 4 33.43 1.86 0.53
CA SER A 4 32.18 1.58 1.25
C SER A 4 31.12 1.22 0.21
N GLU A 5 30.62 -0.01 0.29
CA GLU A 5 29.46 -0.49 -0.45
C GLU A 5 28.30 0.50 -0.31
N THR A 6 27.91 1.14 -1.42
CA THR A 6 26.77 2.04 -1.48
C THR A 6 25.48 1.22 -1.44
N LYS A 7 25.06 0.80 -0.25
CA LYS A 7 23.68 0.36 -0.03
C LYS A 7 22.82 1.65 -0.04
N PRO A 8 21.92 1.85 -1.00
CA PRO A 8 21.02 3.00 -0.94
C PRO A 8 20.24 2.90 0.37
N PRO A 9 20.17 3.97 1.18
CA PRO A 9 19.43 3.93 2.42
C PRO A 9 17.99 3.57 2.10
N GLY A 10 17.43 2.58 2.80
CA GLY A 10 16.02 2.18 2.65
C GLY A 10 15.04 3.32 2.96
N ASN A 11 15.53 4.46 3.44
CA ASN A 11 14.79 5.70 3.56
C ASN A 11 15.41 6.74 2.61
N PHE A 12 14.68 7.17 1.58
CA PHE A 12 15.13 8.17 0.61
C PHE A 12 15.53 9.51 1.26
N LEU A 13 15.08 9.78 2.49
CA LEU A 13 15.27 11.05 3.19
C LEU A 13 16.66 11.24 3.82
N THR A 14 17.47 10.20 3.96
CA THR A 14 18.80 10.29 4.62
C THR A 14 19.97 10.07 3.65
N GLY A 15 19.71 10.05 2.34
CA GLY A 15 20.69 9.67 1.31
C GLY A 15 21.39 10.83 0.61
N PHE A 16 21.05 12.09 0.92
CA PHE A 16 21.57 13.25 0.22
C PHE A 16 22.62 13.95 1.08
N GLY A 17 23.90 13.72 0.75
CA GLY A 17 25.07 14.39 1.33
C GLY A 17 25.20 15.88 0.97
N PHE A 18 24.12 16.64 1.14
CA PHE A 18 24.09 18.10 1.06
C PHE A 18 23.43 18.59 2.33
N TYR A 19 24.15 19.40 3.13
CA TYR A 19 23.66 20.16 4.29
C TYR A 19 22.14 20.04 4.50
N GLU A 20 21.70 18.95 5.15
CA GLU A 20 20.28 18.67 5.31
C GLU A 20 19.70 19.77 6.19
N PRO A 21 18.81 20.65 5.69
CA PRO A 21 18.06 21.47 6.62
C PRO A 21 17.16 20.48 7.34
N PHE A 22 17.54 20.08 8.54
CA PHE A 22 16.78 19.16 9.39
C PHE A 22 15.28 19.51 9.41
N TRP A 23 14.98 20.81 9.34
CA TRP A 23 13.63 21.36 9.19
C TRP A 23 12.82 20.83 7.99
N LEU A 24 13.44 20.63 6.82
CA LEU A 24 12.74 20.12 5.63
C LEU A 24 12.41 18.62 5.76
N ILE A 25 13.32 17.84 6.35
CA ILE A 25 13.10 16.42 6.64
C ILE A 25 12.02 16.29 7.71
N ASP A 26 12.07 17.11 8.76
CA ASP A 26 11.06 17.13 9.82
C ASP A 26 9.68 17.51 9.28
N ILE A 27 9.58 18.52 8.41
CA ILE A 27 8.33 18.87 7.73
C ILE A 27 7.84 17.73 6.85
N ALA A 28 8.73 17.09 6.07
CA ALA A 28 8.36 15.96 5.23
C ALA A 28 7.79 14.81 6.09
N ASN A 29 8.44 14.51 7.22
CA ASN A 29 7.98 13.49 8.16
C ASN A 29 6.62 13.84 8.80
N ILE A 30 6.40 15.10 9.18
CA ILE A 30 5.12 15.59 9.71
C ILE A 30 4.02 15.44 8.65
N CYS A 31 4.29 15.87 7.41
CA CYS A 31 3.35 15.77 6.29
C CYS A 31 2.96 14.31 6.01
N ILE A 32 3.96 13.40 5.95
CA ILE A 32 3.72 11.96 5.76
C ILE A 32 2.89 11.40 6.92
N THR A 33 3.19 11.78 8.16
CA THR A 33 2.44 11.33 9.34
C THR A 33 0.98 11.77 9.27
N ILE A 34 0.72 13.04 9.00
CA ILE A 34 -0.65 13.57 8.86
C ILE A 34 -1.39 12.87 7.71
N HIS A 35 -0.73 12.69 6.56
CA HIS A 35 -1.31 11.99 5.42
C HIS A 35 -1.67 10.54 5.73
N LEU A 36 -0.77 9.79 6.39
CA LEU A 36 -1.01 8.39 6.78
C LEU A 36 -2.14 8.24 7.79
N ILE A 37 -2.24 9.15 8.77
CA ILE A 37 -3.37 9.16 9.72
C ILE A 37 -4.69 9.37 8.97
N GLY A 38 -4.75 10.33 8.06
CA GLY A 38 -5.95 10.59 7.24
C GLY A 38 -6.30 9.39 6.36
N ALA A 39 -5.30 8.82 5.66
CA ALA A 39 -5.48 7.64 4.83
C ALA A 39 -6.02 6.45 5.64
N TYR A 40 -5.43 6.17 6.81
CA TYR A 40 -5.87 5.10 7.70
C TYR A 40 -7.34 5.29 8.12
N GLN A 41 -7.75 6.51 8.46
CA GLN A 41 -9.14 6.80 8.84
C GLN A 41 -10.12 6.52 7.69
N VAL A 42 -9.80 6.96 6.47
CA VAL A 42 -10.65 6.76 5.29
C VAL A 42 -10.70 5.28 4.88
N PHE A 43 -9.57 4.57 4.90
CA PHE A 43 -9.54 3.15 4.52
C PHE A 43 -10.18 2.22 5.54
N ALA A 44 -10.12 2.54 6.83
CA ALA A 44 -10.75 1.74 7.88
C ALA A 44 -12.28 1.81 7.85
N GLN A 45 -12.87 2.92 7.39
CA GLN A 45 -14.32 3.14 7.39
C GLN A 45 -15.11 2.08 6.60
N PRO A 46 -14.79 1.78 5.32
CA PRO A 46 -15.46 0.73 4.56
C PRO A 46 -15.32 -0.66 5.19
N ILE A 47 -14.15 -0.98 5.75
CA ILE A 47 -13.88 -2.29 6.38
C ILE A 47 -14.80 -2.46 7.60
N PHE A 48 -14.89 -1.42 8.44
CA PHE A 48 -15.77 -1.44 9.61
C PHE A 48 -17.23 -1.58 9.21
N GLY A 49 -17.67 -0.84 8.20
CA GLY A 49 -19.05 -0.94 7.69
C GLY A 49 -19.36 -2.31 7.08
N PHE A 50 -18.42 -2.91 6.34
CA PHE A 50 -18.60 -4.24 5.77
C PHE A 50 -18.74 -5.31 6.85
N VAL A 51 -17.86 -5.29 7.86
CA VAL A 51 -17.89 -6.29 8.95
C VAL A 51 -19.13 -6.12 9.82
N GLU A 52 -19.52 -4.89 10.15
CA GLU A 52 -20.76 -4.61 10.89
C GLU A 52 -21.98 -5.14 10.12
N LYS A 53 -22.08 -4.85 8.82
CA LYS A 53 -23.15 -5.36 7.96
C LYS A 53 -23.14 -6.88 7.86
N HIS A 54 -21.97 -7.50 7.77
CA HIS A 54 -21.83 -8.95 7.68
C HIS A 54 -22.23 -9.66 8.99
N CYS A 55 -21.84 -9.11 10.15
CA CYS A 55 -22.24 -9.62 11.46
C CYS A 55 -23.76 -9.52 11.68
N LEU A 56 -24.39 -8.42 11.27
CA LEU A 56 -25.84 -8.24 11.33
C LEU A 56 -26.58 -9.24 10.43
N HIS A 57 -26.03 -9.55 9.25
CA HIS A 57 -26.61 -10.53 8.32
C HIS A 57 -26.48 -11.98 8.82
N ILE A 58 -25.37 -12.34 9.47
CA ILE A 58 -25.13 -13.72 9.96
C ILE A 58 -25.88 -14.01 11.26
N TRP A 59 -26.07 -13.01 12.12
CA TRP A 59 -26.72 -13.20 13.43
C TRP A 59 -28.00 -12.35 13.56
N PRO A 60 -29.04 -12.62 12.75
CA PRO A 60 -30.29 -11.85 12.77
C PRO A 60 -31.20 -12.13 13.98
N GLU A 61 -30.90 -13.13 14.82
CA GLU A 61 -31.77 -13.58 15.93
C GLU A 61 -31.10 -13.46 17.32
N ASN A 62 -29.84 -13.05 17.38
CA ASN A 62 -29.10 -13.01 18.64
C ASN A 62 -29.38 -11.68 19.35
N LYS A 63 -30.18 -11.65 20.43
CA LYS A 63 -30.52 -10.42 21.18
C LYS A 63 -29.33 -9.54 21.63
N PHE A 64 -28.12 -10.08 21.63
CA PHE A 64 -26.87 -9.33 21.85
C PHE A 64 -26.37 -8.53 20.63
N ILE A 65 -26.78 -8.93 19.42
CA ILE A 65 -26.40 -8.35 18.12
C ILE A 65 -27.62 -7.71 17.41
N THR A 66 -28.83 -8.23 17.63
CA THR A 66 -30.06 -7.89 16.88
C THR A 66 -31.08 -7.05 17.65
N THR A 67 -30.78 -6.57 18.85
CA THR A 67 -31.68 -5.60 19.46
C THR A 67 -31.46 -4.25 18.80
N GLU A 68 -32.24 -3.97 17.76
CA GLU A 68 -32.53 -2.64 17.21
C GLU A 68 -33.17 -1.74 18.28
N HIS A 69 -32.43 -1.42 19.32
CA HIS A 69 -32.66 -0.24 20.13
C HIS A 69 -31.33 0.50 20.15
N ALA A 70 -31.39 1.78 19.77
CA ALA A 70 -30.34 2.71 19.34
C ALA A 70 -29.05 2.86 20.19
N VAL A 71 -28.78 1.99 21.19
CA VAL A 71 -27.74 2.21 22.21
C VAL A 71 -26.92 0.94 22.57
N LYS A 72 -27.08 -0.21 21.90
CA LYS A 72 -26.33 -1.45 22.23
C LYS A 72 -25.30 -1.93 21.18
N ILE A 73 -24.77 -1.01 20.36
CA ILE A 73 -23.63 -1.28 19.45
C ILE A 73 -22.23 -0.81 19.96
N PRO A 74 -21.95 -0.53 21.26
CA PRO A 74 -20.60 -0.12 21.65
C PRO A 74 -19.62 -1.30 21.72
N MET A 75 -20.04 -2.49 22.18
CA MET A 75 -19.11 -3.60 22.43
C MET A 75 -18.55 -4.23 21.15
N LEU A 76 -19.39 -4.54 20.15
CA LEU A 76 -18.91 -5.09 18.87
C LEU A 76 -17.98 -4.10 18.15
N ARG A 77 -18.36 -2.82 18.12
CA ARG A 77 -17.54 -1.75 17.53
C ARG A 77 -16.24 -1.54 18.29
N LEU A 78 -16.26 -1.62 19.62
CA LEU A 78 -15.06 -1.48 20.45
C LEU A 78 -14.09 -2.65 20.26
N VAL A 79 -14.59 -3.89 20.38
CA VAL A 79 -13.79 -5.11 20.18
C VAL A 79 -13.22 -5.16 18.76
N TRP A 80 -14.03 -4.86 17.75
CA TRP A 80 -13.56 -4.87 16.37
C TRP A 80 -12.49 -3.80 16.11
N ARG A 81 -12.67 -2.59 16.63
CA ARG A 81 -11.67 -1.51 16.50
C ARG A 81 -10.36 -1.86 17.19
N THR A 82 -10.41 -2.39 18.41
CA THR A 82 -9.19 -2.76 19.14
C THR A 82 -8.50 -3.95 18.48
N THR A 83 -9.23 -4.98 18.06
CA THR A 83 -8.67 -6.10 17.30
C THR A 83 -8.04 -5.64 16.00
N TYR A 84 -8.70 -4.76 15.22
CA TYR A 84 -8.13 -4.24 13.97
C TYR A 84 -6.82 -3.49 14.22
N VAL A 85 -6.77 -2.60 15.22
CA VAL A 85 -5.54 -1.88 15.58
C VAL A 85 -4.45 -2.88 16.00
N ILE A 86 -4.73 -3.82 16.90
CA ILE A 86 -3.76 -4.82 17.34
C ILE A 86 -3.21 -5.62 16.16
N VAL A 87 -4.08 -6.11 15.26
CA VAL A 87 -3.67 -6.87 14.08
C VAL A 87 -2.77 -6.01 13.18
N THR A 88 -3.16 -4.78 12.86
CA THR A 88 -2.35 -3.89 12.01
C THR A 88 -1.00 -3.55 12.66
N SER A 89 -0.95 -3.34 13.98
CA SER A 89 0.30 -3.13 14.71
C SER A 89 1.21 -4.36 14.70
N VAL A 90 0.65 -5.56 14.89
CA VAL A 90 1.41 -6.81 14.81
C VAL A 90 1.95 -7.02 13.39
N VAL A 91 1.13 -6.77 12.37
CA VAL A 91 1.58 -6.83 10.97
C VAL A 91 2.71 -5.82 10.73
N ALA A 92 2.60 -4.58 11.21
CA ALA A 92 3.65 -3.57 11.09
C ALA A 92 4.97 -3.98 11.77
N MET A 93 4.90 -4.68 12.92
CA MET A 93 6.10 -5.20 13.60
C MET A 93 6.73 -6.41 12.88
N ILE A 94 5.90 -7.26 12.26
CA ILE A 94 6.36 -8.47 11.53
C ILE A 94 6.91 -8.11 10.15
N PHE A 95 6.49 -6.99 9.57
CA PHE A 95 6.94 -6.50 8.26
C PHE A 95 7.92 -5.32 8.39
N PRO A 96 9.20 -5.55 8.71
CA PRO A 96 10.22 -4.49 8.72
C PRO A 96 10.59 -4.02 7.29
N PHE A 97 10.11 -4.71 6.24
CA PHE A 97 10.48 -4.49 4.83
C PHE A 97 9.37 -3.76 4.05
N PHE A 98 8.96 -2.62 4.58
CA PHE A 98 7.84 -1.84 4.02
C PHE A 98 8.07 -1.44 2.56
N ASN A 99 9.29 -1.03 2.21
CA ASN A 99 9.60 -0.54 0.86
C ASN A 99 9.52 -1.61 -0.21
N ASP A 100 10.05 -2.81 0.04
CA ASP A 100 10.00 -3.91 -0.92
C ASP A 100 8.57 -4.40 -1.11
N PHE A 101 7.80 -4.48 -0.03
CA PHE A 101 6.40 -4.86 -0.11
C PHE A 101 5.55 -3.83 -0.85
N LEU A 102 5.73 -2.54 -0.56
CA LEU A 102 5.08 -1.45 -1.30
C LEU A 102 5.51 -1.44 -2.77
N GLY A 103 6.78 -1.69 -3.06
CA GLY A 103 7.29 -1.78 -4.44
C GLY A 103 6.62 -2.92 -5.20
N LEU A 104 6.42 -4.08 -4.56
CA LEU A 104 5.74 -5.22 -5.18
C LEU A 104 4.25 -4.95 -5.41
N ILE A 105 3.52 -4.47 -4.39
CA ILE A 105 2.10 -4.09 -4.53
C ILE A 105 1.95 -2.99 -5.57
N GLY A 106 2.83 -1.98 -5.52
CA GLY A 106 2.86 -0.88 -6.45
C GLY A 106 3.06 -1.37 -7.88
N ALA A 107 4.07 -2.20 -8.15
CA ALA A 107 4.29 -2.77 -9.48
C ALA A 107 3.10 -3.60 -9.97
N ALA A 108 2.56 -4.47 -9.11
CA ALA A 108 1.45 -5.36 -9.46
C ALA A 108 0.14 -4.62 -9.73
N SER A 109 -0.14 -3.55 -8.98
CA SER A 109 -1.36 -2.75 -9.14
C SER A 109 -1.23 -1.66 -10.20
N PHE A 110 -0.04 -1.08 -10.37
CA PHE A 110 0.23 0.01 -11.32
C PHE A 110 -0.10 -0.41 -12.75
N TYR A 111 0.49 -1.49 -13.26
CA TYR A 111 0.29 -1.87 -14.67
C TYR A 111 -1.19 -2.03 -15.05
N PRO A 112 -1.99 -2.88 -14.38
CA PRO A 112 -3.38 -3.07 -14.78
C PRO A 112 -4.21 -1.79 -14.55
N LEU A 113 -4.06 -1.12 -13.40
CA LEU A 113 -4.97 -0.04 -13.00
C LEU A 113 -4.65 1.32 -13.61
N THR A 114 -3.36 1.69 -13.73
CA THR A 114 -2.96 3.04 -14.17
C THR A 114 -2.55 3.09 -15.63
N VAL A 115 -2.13 1.97 -16.20
CA VAL A 115 -1.64 1.91 -17.58
C VAL A 115 -2.62 1.17 -18.49
N TYR A 116 -2.82 -0.13 -18.26
CA TYR A 116 -3.58 -0.98 -19.17
C TYR A 116 -5.05 -0.55 -19.28
N PHE A 117 -5.78 -0.51 -18.15
CA PHE A 117 -7.21 -0.17 -18.19
C PHE A 117 -7.48 1.23 -18.78
N PRO A 118 -6.80 2.31 -18.36
CA PRO A 118 -7.03 3.63 -18.93
C PRO A 118 -6.72 3.70 -20.43
N ILE A 119 -5.66 3.03 -20.90
CA ILE A 119 -5.32 2.99 -22.33
C ILE A 119 -6.40 2.25 -23.13
N GLU A 120 -6.86 1.09 -22.67
CA GLU A 120 -7.93 0.35 -23.36
C GLU A 120 -9.25 1.14 -23.37
N ILE A 121 -9.61 1.74 -22.23
CA ILE A 121 -10.81 2.59 -22.12
C ILE A 121 -10.70 3.78 -23.08
N HIS A 122 -9.54 4.44 -23.14
CA HIS A 122 -9.32 5.55 -24.05
C HIS A 122 -9.42 5.14 -25.52
N ILE A 123 -8.81 4.01 -25.91
CA ILE A 123 -8.92 3.47 -27.28
C ILE A 123 -10.38 3.16 -27.64
N ALA A 124 -11.13 2.57 -26.71
CA ALA A 124 -12.54 2.23 -26.89
C ALA A 124 -13.43 3.48 -26.99
N GLN A 125 -13.23 4.48 -26.13
CA GLN A 125 -14.02 5.71 -26.10
C GLN A 125 -13.73 6.62 -27.29
N ALA A 126 -12.45 6.82 -27.63
CA ALA A 126 -12.04 7.65 -28.76
C ALA A 126 -12.16 6.92 -30.11
N LYS A 127 -12.61 5.65 -30.12
CA LYS A 127 -12.78 4.80 -31.32
C LYS A 127 -11.54 4.83 -32.21
N ILE A 128 -10.37 4.74 -31.61
CA ILE A 128 -9.10 4.90 -32.34
C ILE A 128 -8.97 3.73 -33.33
N PRO A 129 -8.74 4.00 -34.63
CA PRO A 129 -8.61 2.94 -35.62
C PRO A 129 -7.40 2.06 -35.28
N LYS A 130 -7.61 0.74 -35.31
CA LYS A 130 -6.55 -0.25 -35.12
C LYS A 130 -5.44 0.02 -36.15
N TYR A 131 -4.18 -0.06 -35.70
CA TYR A 131 -2.98 0.26 -36.49
C TYR A 131 -2.77 1.73 -36.87
N SER A 132 -3.58 2.66 -36.36
CA SER A 132 -3.23 4.08 -36.41
C SER A 132 -1.94 4.35 -35.64
N PHE A 133 -1.20 5.38 -36.04
CA PHE A 133 0.03 5.80 -35.37
C PHE A 133 -0.17 6.00 -33.86
N ILE A 134 -1.29 6.62 -33.46
CA ILE A 134 -1.66 6.83 -32.05
C ILE A 134 -1.91 5.50 -31.33
N TRP A 135 -2.59 4.55 -31.99
CA TRP A 135 -2.86 3.23 -31.41
C TRP A 135 -1.57 2.45 -31.17
N ILE A 136 -0.66 2.47 -32.13
CA ILE A 136 0.65 1.81 -32.02
C ILE A 136 1.46 2.45 -30.88
N TRP A 137 1.49 3.78 -30.78
CA TRP A 137 2.19 4.46 -29.69
C TRP A 137 1.60 4.10 -28.32
N LEU A 138 0.28 4.16 -28.16
CA LEU A 138 -0.38 3.79 -26.90
C LEU A 138 -0.07 2.34 -26.48
N LYS A 139 -0.01 1.41 -27.44
CA LYS A 139 0.39 0.03 -27.16
C LYS A 139 1.86 -0.10 -26.80
N ILE A 140 2.76 0.59 -27.50
CA ILE A 140 4.19 0.62 -27.17
C ILE A 140 4.41 1.15 -25.75
N LEU A 141 3.74 2.25 -25.38
CA LEU A 141 3.78 2.81 -24.04
C LEU A 141 3.31 1.79 -22.99
N SER A 142 2.18 1.12 -23.25
CA SER A 142 1.65 0.08 -22.35
C SER A 142 2.64 -1.07 -22.16
N TRP A 143 3.22 -1.60 -23.23
CA TRP A 143 4.23 -2.67 -23.17
C TRP A 143 5.52 -2.21 -22.47
N ALA A 144 5.98 -0.98 -22.71
CA ALA A 144 7.14 -0.44 -22.02
C ALA A 144 6.89 -0.34 -20.50
N CYS A 145 5.73 0.19 -20.09
CA CYS A 145 5.35 0.25 -18.69
C CYS A 145 5.17 -1.14 -18.05
N LEU A 146 4.73 -2.14 -18.82
CA LEU A 146 4.68 -3.54 -18.36
C LEU A 146 6.07 -4.04 -18.02
N ILE A 147 7.05 -3.83 -18.91
CA ILE A 147 8.43 -4.24 -18.69
C ILE A 147 9.00 -3.55 -17.43
N VAL A 148 8.78 -2.24 -17.29
CA VAL A 148 9.22 -1.50 -16.10
C VAL A 148 8.57 -2.04 -14.83
N SER A 149 7.27 -2.33 -14.84
CA SER A 149 6.56 -2.95 -13.71
C SER A 149 7.13 -4.33 -13.37
N LEU A 150 7.43 -5.17 -14.36
CA LEU A 150 8.05 -6.49 -14.14
C LEU A 150 9.45 -6.38 -13.53
N ILE A 151 10.27 -5.44 -13.99
CA ILE A 151 11.60 -5.18 -13.43
C ILE A 151 11.48 -4.68 -11.99
N ALA A 152 10.56 -3.76 -11.72
CA ALA A 152 10.31 -3.26 -10.36
C ALA A 152 9.85 -4.38 -9.43
N ALA A 153 8.91 -5.23 -9.89
CA ALA A 153 8.44 -6.39 -9.13
C ALA A 153 9.58 -7.39 -8.84
N ALA A 154 10.43 -7.67 -9.82
CA ALA A 154 11.60 -8.54 -9.62
C ALA A 154 12.58 -7.95 -8.60
N GLY A 155 12.86 -6.66 -8.66
CA GLY A 155 13.69 -5.95 -7.68
C GLY A 155 13.11 -6.03 -6.26
N SER A 156 11.81 -5.79 -6.11
CA SER A 156 11.11 -5.92 -4.83
C SER A 156 11.10 -7.35 -4.28
N ILE A 157 10.94 -8.37 -5.14
CA ILE A 157 11.03 -9.78 -4.72
C ILE A 157 12.45 -10.12 -4.25
N GLN A 158 13.47 -9.65 -4.96
CA GLN A 158 14.86 -9.86 -4.57
C GLN A 158 15.18 -9.19 -3.24
N GLY A 159 14.75 -7.94 -3.05
CA GLY A 159 14.88 -7.20 -1.79
C GLY A 159 14.24 -7.97 -0.65
N LEU A 160 12.95 -8.32 -0.80
CA LEU A 160 12.21 -9.10 0.19
C LEU A 160 12.87 -10.44 0.52
N ALA A 161 13.40 -11.16 -0.46
CA ALA A 161 14.07 -12.43 -0.25
C ALA A 161 15.42 -12.29 0.48
N HIS A 162 16.17 -11.21 0.24
CA HIS A 162 17.41 -10.91 0.96
C HIS A 162 17.14 -10.51 2.40
N ASP A 163 16.11 -9.71 2.58
CA ASP A 163 15.69 -9.14 3.85
C ASP A 163 15.10 -10.20 4.79
N VAL A 164 14.23 -11.08 4.28
CA VAL A 164 13.70 -12.22 5.05
C VAL A 164 14.81 -13.18 5.50
N LYS A 165 15.85 -13.41 4.68
CA LYS A 165 16.99 -14.26 5.06
C LYS A 165 17.87 -13.66 6.16
N THR A 166 17.90 -12.34 6.25
CA THR A 166 18.71 -11.61 7.23
C THR A 166 17.93 -11.32 8.52
N TYR A 167 16.61 -11.42 8.47
CA TYR A 167 15.73 -11.20 9.62
C TYR A 167 15.95 -12.25 10.72
N LYS A 168 16.37 -11.79 11.89
CA LYS A 168 16.35 -12.55 13.14
C LYS A 168 15.26 -11.95 14.04
N PRO A 169 14.12 -12.63 14.25
CA PRO A 169 13.08 -12.10 15.13
C PRO A 169 13.66 -11.88 16.53
N PHE A 170 13.44 -10.67 17.08
CA PHE A 170 13.81 -10.25 18.44
C PHE A 170 15.30 -10.00 18.73
N LYS A 171 16.15 -9.77 17.72
CA LYS A 171 17.42 -9.07 17.94
C LYS A 171 17.27 -7.59 17.59
N THR A 172 17.20 -6.74 18.60
CA THR A 172 17.54 -5.32 18.47
C THR A 172 18.98 -5.20 17.99
N GLN A 173 19.21 -4.33 17.00
CA GLN A 173 20.57 -3.90 16.62
C GLN A 173 21.28 -3.25 17.80
#